data_AF-A0A3R9ZUP7-F1
#
_entry.id   AF-A0A3R9ZUP7-F1
#
_cell.length_a   1.000
_cell.length_b   1.000
_cell.length_c   1.000
_cell.angle_alpha   90.00
_cell.angle_beta   90.00
_cell.angle_gamma   90.00
#
_symmetry.space_group_name_H-M   'P 1'
#
loop_
_entity.id
_entity.type
_entity.pdbx_description
1 polymer ?
#
loop_
_entity_poly.entity_id
_entity_poly.type
_entity_poly.pdbx_seq_one_letter_code
_entity_poly.pdbx_strand_id
1 'polypeptide(L)'
;MNPAAFRTFTGAAPGVANVQKFWIAAARLQANAVKAALRYNVEALDFVRHRIEQDIKLFDDLSSSDDMKDAFDVYAGFMEGAIAEYSGETSKFASLGSRIASETADEVRREAQAVVDDMAAGTVA
;
A
#
# COMPACT_ATOMS: atom_id res chain seq x y z
N MET A 1 3.41 48.48 32.02
CA MET A 1 3.67 47.20 31.32
C MET A 1 2.56 47.05 30.27
N ASN A 2 2.89 47.15 28.99
CA ASN A 2 1.91 47.37 27.92
C ASN A 2 1.23 46.02 27.50
N PRO A 3 -0.10 45.88 27.61
CA PRO A 3 -0.83 44.65 27.23
C PRO A 3 -0.73 44.31 25.73
N ALA A 4 -0.25 45.22 24.88
CA ALA A 4 0.01 44.96 23.47
C ALA A 4 1.19 44.00 23.25
N ALA A 5 2.17 43.96 24.16
CA ALA A 5 3.36 43.11 24.03
C ALA A 5 3.09 41.61 24.31
N PHE A 6 1.99 41.30 25.03
CA PHE A 6 1.58 39.92 25.28
C PHE A 6 0.78 39.33 24.10
N ARG A 7 0.01 40.16 23.38
CA ARG A 7 -0.74 39.73 22.19
C ARG A 7 0.13 39.40 20.98
N THR A 8 1.37 39.90 20.93
CA THR A 8 2.33 39.61 19.86
C THR A 8 3.02 38.25 20.01
N PHE A 9 2.92 37.57 21.16
CA PHE A 9 3.55 36.28 21.38
C PHE A 9 2.64 35.08 21.03
N THR A 10 1.33 35.29 20.96
CA THR A 10 0.32 34.24 20.65
C THR A 10 -0.15 34.23 19.21
N GLY A 11 0.31 35.18 18.37
CA GLY A 11 0.18 35.03 16.93
C GLY A 11 1.19 34.00 16.47
N ALA A 12 0.79 32.73 16.35
CA ALA A 12 1.63 31.70 15.75
C ALA A 12 2.15 32.24 14.42
N ALA A 13 3.42 32.60 14.38
CA ALA A 13 4.03 33.17 13.18
C ALA A 13 3.75 32.19 12.03
N PRO A 14 3.39 32.66 10.82
CA PRO A 14 3.03 31.79 9.69
C PRO A 14 4.05 30.67 9.45
N GLY A 15 5.33 30.87 9.79
CA GLY A 15 6.37 29.84 9.77
C GLY A 15 6.14 28.63 10.69
N VAL A 16 5.56 28.79 11.89
CA VAL A 16 5.31 27.69 12.84
C VAL A 16 4.06 26.88 12.45
N ALA A 17 2.99 27.56 12.01
CA ALA A 17 1.77 26.90 11.54
C ALA A 17 2.02 26.09 10.26
N ASN A 18 2.87 26.62 9.36
CA ASN A 18 3.26 25.91 8.13
C ASN A 18 4.14 24.69 8.41
N VAL A 19 5.02 24.75 9.42
CA VAL A 19 5.82 23.60 9.87
C VAL A 19 4.93 22.51 10.47
N GLN A 20 3.96 22.85 11.32
CA GLN A 20 3.03 21.87 11.90
C GLN A 20 2.20 21.16 10.81
N LYS A 21 1.66 21.92 9.84
CA LYS A 21 0.90 21.35 8.72
C LYS A 21 1.76 20.44 7.85
N PHE A 22 2.99 20.86 7.56
CA PHE A 22 3.96 20.03 6.86
C PHE A 22 4.21 18.70 7.57
N TRP A 23 4.44 18.72 8.89
CA TRP A 23 4.63 17.48 9.67
C TRP A 23 3.40 16.57 9.66
N ILE A 24 2.19 17.13 9.74
CA ILE A 24 0.95 16.36 9.65
C ILE A 24 0.80 15.72 8.26
N ALA A 25 1.05 16.48 7.19
CA ALA A 25 1.00 15.96 5.82
C ALA A 25 2.05 14.87 5.59
N ALA A 26 3.27 15.06 6.09
CA ALA A 26 4.33 14.06 6.03
C ALA A 26 3.96 12.78 6.80
N ALA A 27 3.36 12.91 7.98
CA ALA A 27 2.90 11.77 8.78
C ALA A 27 1.76 11.00 8.07
N ARG A 28 0.84 11.70 7.42
CA ARG A 28 -0.23 11.07 6.61
C ARG A 28 0.33 10.32 5.42
N LEU A 29 1.28 10.91 4.70
CA LEU A 29 1.96 10.26 3.58
C LEU A 29 2.69 8.99 4.04
N GLN A 30 3.42 9.05 5.16
CA GLN A 30 4.08 7.88 5.75
C GLN A 30 3.07 6.80 6.16
N ALA A 31 1.98 7.17 6.84
CA ALA A 31 0.95 6.23 7.26
C ALA A 31 0.29 5.53 6.05
N ASN A 32 0.03 6.28 4.97
CA ASN A 32 -0.51 5.71 3.73
C ASN A 32 0.48 4.77 3.05
N ALA A 33 1.77 5.11 3.01
CA ALA A 33 2.82 4.22 2.48
C ALA A 33 2.93 2.91 3.28
N VAL A 34 2.90 3.00 4.62
CA VAL A 34 2.89 1.81 5.49
C VAL A 34 1.65 0.96 5.26
N LYS A 35 0.47 1.58 5.18
CA LYS A 35 -0.79 0.87 4.92
C LYS A 35 -0.78 0.17 3.56
N ALA A 36 -0.22 0.82 2.55
CA ALA A 36 -0.04 0.25 1.22
C ALA A 36 0.91 -0.96 1.23
N ALA A 37 2.06 -0.85 1.91
CA ALA A 37 2.98 -1.96 2.10
C ALA A 37 2.34 -3.14 2.85
N LEU A 38 1.54 -2.86 3.89
CA LEU A 38 0.81 -3.89 4.61
C LEU A 38 -0.24 -4.59 3.74
N ARG A 39 -0.97 -3.86 2.89
CA ARG A 39 -1.90 -4.46 1.92
C ARG A 39 -1.16 -5.35 0.91
N TYR A 40 0.02 -4.93 0.46
CA TYR A 40 0.87 -5.74 -0.42
C TYR A 40 1.32 -7.04 0.29
N ASN A 41 1.75 -6.95 1.55
CA ASN A 41 2.12 -8.11 2.33
C ASN A 41 0.94 -9.08 2.56
N VAL A 42 -0.27 -8.56 2.77
CA VAL A 42 -1.46 -9.41 2.93
C VAL A 42 -1.72 -10.22 1.67
N GLU A 43 -1.72 -9.61 0.48
CA GLU A 43 -1.94 -10.33 -0.78
C GLU A 43 -0.82 -11.37 -1.01
N ALA A 44 0.44 -11.01 -0.76
CA ALA A 44 1.57 -11.92 -0.89
C ALA A 44 1.46 -13.15 0.02
N LEU A 45 1.05 -12.93 1.28
CA LEU A 45 0.86 -14.02 2.23
C LEU A 45 -0.33 -14.90 1.87
N ASP A 46 -1.40 -14.33 1.32
CA ASP A 46 -2.56 -15.08 0.86
C ASP A 46 -2.19 -16.00 -0.31
N PHE A 47 -1.40 -15.49 -1.26
CA PHE A 47 -0.84 -16.31 -2.34
C PHE A 47 0.06 -17.43 -1.84
N VAL A 48 0.96 -17.14 -0.90
CA VAL A 48 1.85 -18.17 -0.30
C VAL A 48 1.01 -19.25 0.39
N ARG A 49 -0.03 -18.84 1.13
CA ARG A 49 -0.96 -19.78 1.79
C ARG A 49 -1.63 -20.69 0.76
N HIS A 50 -2.22 -20.12 -0.29
CA HIS A 50 -2.85 -20.88 -1.39
C HIS A 50 -1.86 -21.86 -2.03
N ARG A 51 -0.63 -21.42 -2.30
CA ARG A 51 0.40 -22.26 -2.92
C ARG A 51 0.78 -23.45 -2.04
N ILE A 52 0.89 -23.24 -0.72
CA ILE A 52 1.13 -24.32 0.24
C ILE A 52 -0.04 -25.31 0.27
N GLU A 53 -1.29 -24.83 0.21
CA GLU A 53 -2.47 -25.71 0.13
C GLU A 53 -2.45 -26.57 -1.15
N GLN A 54 -2.04 -26.00 -2.29
CA GLN A 54 -1.85 -26.76 -3.53
C GLN A 54 -0.69 -27.77 -3.43
N ASP A 55 0.42 -27.42 -2.76
CA ASP A 55 1.53 -28.36 -2.52
C ASP A 55 1.06 -29.56 -1.69
N ILE A 56 0.31 -29.32 -0.60
CA ILE A 56 -0.27 -30.39 0.22
C ILE A 56 -1.14 -31.31 -0.65
N LYS A 57 -2.03 -30.72 -1.44
CA LYS A 57 -2.91 -31.47 -2.34
C LYS A 57 -2.12 -32.29 -3.36
N LEU A 58 -1.04 -31.75 -3.93
CA LEU A 58 -0.18 -32.50 -4.84
C LEU A 58 0.37 -33.76 -4.17
N PHE A 59 0.87 -33.66 -2.94
CA PHE A 59 1.41 -34.82 -2.25
C PHE A 59 0.33 -35.85 -1.91
N ASP A 60 -0.87 -35.40 -1.53
CA ASP A 60 -2.02 -36.29 -1.31
C ASP A 60 -2.40 -37.02 -2.61
N ASP A 61 -2.52 -36.29 -3.72
CA ASP A 61 -2.86 -36.83 -5.04
C ASP A 61 -1.79 -37.83 -5.52
N LEU A 62 -0.50 -37.48 -5.41
CA LEU A 62 0.62 -38.38 -5.76
C LEU A 62 0.66 -39.64 -4.90
N SER A 63 0.35 -39.53 -3.61
CA SER A 63 0.32 -40.68 -2.69
C SER A 63 -0.85 -41.64 -2.98
N SER A 64 -1.86 -41.15 -3.68
CA SER A 64 -3.07 -41.88 -4.05
C SER A 64 -3.02 -42.46 -5.48
N SER A 65 -1.97 -42.14 -6.25
CA SER A 65 -1.82 -42.61 -7.64
C SER A 65 -1.51 -44.10 -7.72
N ASP A 66 -2.26 -44.81 -8.58
CA ASP A 66 -2.16 -46.26 -8.75
C ASP A 66 -0.95 -46.69 -9.60
N ASP A 67 -0.42 -45.80 -10.45
CA ASP A 67 0.75 -46.06 -11.29
C ASP A 67 1.58 -44.80 -11.60
N MET A 68 2.76 -45.01 -12.20
CA MET A 68 3.71 -43.94 -12.54
C MET A 68 3.17 -42.96 -13.59
N LYS A 69 2.31 -43.42 -14.50
CA LYS A 69 1.74 -42.56 -15.54
C LYS A 69 0.72 -41.61 -14.91
N ASP A 70 -0.14 -42.12 -14.05
CA ASP A 70 -1.10 -41.31 -13.29
C ASP A 70 -0.39 -40.26 -12.43
N ALA A 71 0.63 -40.67 -11.68
CA ALA A 71 1.45 -39.75 -10.88
C ALA A 71 2.13 -38.67 -11.74
N PHE A 72 2.60 -39.01 -12.95
CA PHE A 72 3.19 -38.04 -13.86
C PHE A 72 2.15 -37.06 -14.42
N ASP A 73 0.96 -37.55 -14.79
CA ASP A 73 -0.13 -36.71 -15.29
C ASP A 73 -0.62 -35.74 -14.20
N VAL A 74 -0.71 -36.18 -12.93
CA VAL A 74 -0.98 -35.35 -11.75
C VAL A 74 0.08 -34.24 -11.59
N TYR A 75 1.36 -34.61 -11.61
CA TYR A 75 2.45 -33.65 -11.45
C TYR A 75 2.50 -32.62 -12.59
N ALA A 76 2.29 -33.07 -13.84
CA ALA A 76 2.27 -32.19 -15.01
C ALA A 76 1.13 -31.16 -14.93
N GLY A 77 -0.09 -31.61 -14.57
CA GLY A 77 -1.23 -30.71 -14.40
C GLY A 77 -1.02 -29.69 -13.28
N PHE A 78 -0.41 -30.12 -12.17
CA PHE A 78 -0.01 -29.22 -11.10
C PHE A 78 0.98 -28.15 -11.56
N MET A 79 2.01 -28.53 -12.32
CA MET A 79 3.02 -27.58 -12.81
C MET A 79 2.42 -26.55 -13.77
N GLU A 80 1.51 -26.96 -14.66
CA GLU A 80 0.78 -26.05 -15.54
C GLU A 80 -0.07 -25.05 -14.74
N GLY A 81 -0.82 -25.56 -13.75
CA GLY A 81 -1.60 -24.73 -12.83
C GLY A 81 -0.73 -23.73 -12.07
N ALA A 82 0.38 -24.18 -11.50
CA ALA A 82 1.31 -23.32 -10.76
C ALA A 82 1.87 -22.19 -11.63
N ILE A 83 2.28 -22.48 -12.87
CA ILE A 83 2.78 -21.45 -13.80
C ILE A 83 1.69 -20.39 -14.06
N ALA A 84 0.46 -20.81 -14.32
CA ALA A 84 -0.65 -19.90 -14.55
C ALA A 84 -0.94 -19.02 -13.32
N GLU A 85 -0.92 -19.61 -12.12
CA GLU A 85 -1.14 -18.90 -10.85
C GLU A 85 -0.04 -17.86 -10.57
N TYR A 86 1.24 -18.19 -10.74
CA TYR A 86 2.34 -17.22 -10.55
C TYR A 86 2.24 -16.03 -11.53
N SER A 87 1.82 -16.29 -12.77
CA SER A 87 1.56 -15.23 -13.76
C SER A 87 0.39 -14.33 -13.34
N GLY A 88 -0.70 -14.95 -12.88
CA GLY A 88 -1.87 -14.24 -12.35
C GLY A 88 -1.54 -13.39 -11.13
N GLU A 89 -0.76 -13.92 -10.20
CA GLU A 89 -0.36 -13.21 -8.99
C GLU A 89 0.54 -12.02 -9.29
N THR A 90 1.47 -12.16 -10.25
CA THR A 90 2.29 -11.03 -10.73
C THR A 90 1.40 -9.91 -11.28
N SER A 91 0.34 -10.26 -12.01
CA SER A 91 -0.64 -9.30 -12.54
C SER A 91 -1.43 -8.61 -11.43
N LYS A 92 -1.83 -9.36 -10.38
CA LYS A 92 -2.47 -8.77 -9.20
C LYS A 92 -1.55 -7.80 -8.48
N PHE A 93 -0.28 -8.16 -8.27
CA PHE A 93 0.70 -7.25 -7.65
C PHE A 93 0.89 -5.97 -8.45
N ALA A 94 0.97 -6.06 -9.78
CA ALA A 94 1.03 -4.88 -10.63
C ALA A 94 -0.23 -4.00 -10.47
N SER A 95 -1.42 -4.62 -10.41
CA SER A 95 -2.69 -3.90 -10.21
C SER A 95 -2.76 -3.21 -8.84
N LEU A 96 -2.32 -3.89 -7.78
CA LEU A 96 -2.28 -3.36 -6.42
C LEU A 96 -1.28 -2.21 -6.32
N GLY A 97 -0.10 -2.36 -6.91
CA GLY A 97 0.91 -1.30 -6.98
C GLY A 97 0.41 -0.06 -7.72
N SER A 98 -0.24 -0.24 -8.87
CA SER A 98 -0.86 0.86 -9.63
C SER A 98 -1.91 1.60 -8.80
N ARG A 99 -2.77 0.86 -8.10
CA ARG A 99 -3.78 1.45 -7.20
C ARG A 99 -3.16 2.21 -6.04
N ILE A 100 -2.14 1.65 -5.38
CA ILE A 100 -1.39 2.32 -4.30
C ILE A 100 -0.76 3.63 -4.81
N ALA A 101 -0.15 3.60 -5.99
CA ALA A 101 0.46 4.78 -6.59
C ALA A 101 -0.57 5.87 -6.90
N SER A 102 -1.74 5.49 -7.45
CA SER A 102 -2.85 6.42 -7.69
C SER A 102 -3.37 7.03 -6.39
N GLU A 103 -3.67 6.20 -5.37
CA GLU A 103 -4.12 6.64 -4.04
C GLU A 103 -3.12 7.64 -3.42
N THR A 104 -1.82 7.37 -3.58
CA THR A 104 -0.74 8.24 -3.08
C THR A 104 -0.67 9.57 -3.85
N ALA A 105 -0.77 9.54 -5.17
CA ALA A 105 -0.73 10.74 -6.01
C ALA A 105 -1.92 11.68 -5.73
N ASP A 106 -3.12 11.11 -5.54
CA ASP A 106 -4.32 11.86 -5.20
C ASP A 106 -4.19 12.55 -3.84
N GLU A 107 -3.65 11.85 -2.84
CA GLU A 107 -3.42 12.43 -1.50
C GLU A 107 -2.37 13.54 -1.54
N VAL A 108 -1.25 13.34 -2.26
CA VAL A 108 -0.22 14.38 -2.43
C VAL A 108 -0.80 15.62 -3.10
N ARG A 109 -1.61 15.44 -4.15
CA ARG A 109 -2.29 16.55 -4.83
C ARG A 109 -3.21 17.31 -3.89
N ARG A 110 -3.95 16.59 -3.04
CA ARG A 110 -4.86 17.19 -2.05
C ARG A 110 -4.13 18.01 -0.99
N GLU A 111 -3.05 17.45 -0.43
CA GLU A 111 -2.23 18.15 0.57
C GLU A 111 -1.52 19.37 -0.04
N ALA A 112 -1.04 19.27 -1.29
CA ALA A 112 -0.46 20.40 -2.00
C ALA A 112 -1.47 21.53 -2.25
N GLN A 113 -2.70 21.19 -2.67
CA GLN A 113 -3.77 22.18 -2.88
C GLN A 113 -4.14 22.89 -1.57
N ALA A 114 -4.25 22.16 -0.47
CA ALA A 114 -4.57 22.74 0.84
C ALA A 114 -3.51 23.77 1.29
N VAL A 115 -2.23 23.49 1.05
CA VAL A 115 -1.14 24.43 1.35
C VAL A 115 -1.21 25.67 0.47
N VAL A 116 -1.52 25.53 -0.82
CA VAL A 116 -1.67 26.66 -1.75
C VAL A 116 -2.85 27.56 -1.38
N ASP A 117 -4.01 26.97 -1.08
CA ASP A 117 -5.22 27.70 -0.70
C ASP A 117 -5.01 28.50 0.60
N ASP A 118 -4.30 27.93 1.58
CA ASP A 118 -3.96 28.62 2.82
C ASP A 118 -2.97 29.78 2.62
N MET A 119 -1.97 29.63 1.74
CA MET A 119 -1.05 30.73 1.40
C MET A 119 -1.79 31.88 0.70
N ALA A 120 -2.73 31.55 -0.18
CA ALA A 120 -3.57 32.54 -0.82
C ALA A 120 -4.45 33.25 0.23
N ALA A 121 -5.15 32.53 1.10
CA ALA A 121 -5.97 33.13 2.15
C ALA A 121 -5.17 34.04 3.11
N GLY A 122 -3.93 33.67 3.44
CA GLY A 122 -3.05 34.46 4.30
C GLY A 122 -2.42 35.70 3.65
N THR A 123 -2.48 35.84 2.32
CA THR A 123 -1.95 37.02 1.59
C THR A 123 -3.03 38.06 1.25
N VAL A 124 -4.32 37.73 1.42
CA VAL A 124 -5.45 38.68 1.21
C VAL A 124 -5.90 39.37 2.51
N ALA A 125 -5.38 38.95 3.68
CA ALA A 125 -5.68 39.55 5.00
C ALA A 125 -4.58 40.51 5.46
#